data_AF-A0A183DNS6-F1
#
_entry.id   AF-A0A183DNS6-F1
#
_cell.length_a   1.000
_cell.length_b   1.000
_cell.length_c   1.000
_cell.angle_alpha   90.00
_cell.angle_beta   90.00
_cell.angle_gamma   90.00
#
_symmetry.space_group_name_H-M   'P 1'
#
loop_
_entity.id
_entity.type
_entity.pdbx_description
1 polymer ?
#
loop_
_entity_poly.entity_id
_entity_poly.type
_entity_poly.pdbx_seq_one_letter_code
_entity_poly.pdbx_strand_id
1 'polypeptide(L)'
;MSSLKRSSKVGQRIHQERAQPESRAHLGLLEKKKDYVKRAKDYNYKKRKLRKLRQKALSRNPDEFHFHMIRSHIGEDGIHRENTPEPDEDTVLQKKLKDLENLRYKIEKLKESLHFTSVATEKNTHTIFVDNEDEDASDLRELLYFKEAAHEQRKMYSELLKRMQRAKELKIVMEKLEVRRNIAASKGKELKPKKVEKGEPMKAGVYKWVYERKK
;
A
#
# COMPACT_ATOMS: atom_id res chain seq x y z
N MET A 1 -21.30 -53.18 4.92
CA MET A 1 -19.96 -53.79 5.15
C MET A 1 -18.86 -52.83 4.71
N SER A 2 -18.25 -52.10 5.65
CA SER A 2 -17.20 -51.10 5.41
C SER A 2 -15.77 -51.64 5.63
N SER A 3 -15.62 -52.88 6.14
CA SER A 3 -14.35 -53.45 6.60
C SER A 3 -13.46 -54.05 5.50
N LEU A 4 -13.99 -54.48 4.34
CA LEU A 4 -13.20 -55.06 3.23
C LEU A 4 -12.89 -54.09 2.08
N LYS A 5 -13.13 -52.78 2.25
CA LYS A 5 -12.87 -51.78 1.19
C LYS A 5 -11.39 -51.65 0.80
N ARG A 6 -10.46 -51.96 1.71
CA ARG A 6 -9.03 -51.90 1.42
C ARG A 6 -8.56 -53.09 0.59
N SER A 7 -8.92 -54.32 0.99
CA SER A 7 -8.61 -55.55 0.24
C SER A 7 -9.15 -55.51 -1.20
N SER A 8 -10.39 -55.06 -1.40
CA SER A 8 -11.00 -54.91 -2.74
C SER A 8 -10.36 -53.84 -3.63
N LYS A 9 -9.62 -52.88 -3.05
CA LYS A 9 -8.96 -51.79 -3.79
C LYS A 9 -7.50 -52.09 -4.15
N VAL A 10 -6.88 -53.08 -3.49
CA VAL A 10 -5.49 -53.52 -3.77
C VAL A 10 -5.32 -54.06 -5.20
N GLY A 11 -6.39 -54.60 -5.81
CA GLY A 11 -6.37 -55.09 -7.20
C GLY A 11 -6.91 -54.12 -8.26
N GLN A 12 -7.42 -52.94 -7.88
CA GLN A 12 -8.02 -52.00 -8.83
C GLN A 12 -6.96 -51.10 -9.46
N ARG A 13 -6.84 -51.14 -10.79
CA ARG A 13 -5.95 -50.24 -11.54
C ARG A 13 -6.46 -48.80 -11.47
N ILE A 14 -5.55 -47.87 -11.15
CA ILE A 14 -5.85 -46.43 -11.19
C ILE A 14 -5.72 -45.97 -12.64
N HIS A 15 -6.84 -45.58 -13.25
CA HIS A 15 -6.84 -44.99 -14.59
C HIS A 15 -6.49 -43.51 -14.51
N GLN A 16 -5.37 -43.12 -15.13
CA GLN A 16 -4.93 -41.74 -15.21
C GLN A 16 -5.58 -41.01 -16.40
N GLU A 17 -5.76 -39.70 -16.26
CA GLU A 17 -6.30 -38.86 -17.33
C GLU A 17 -5.19 -38.46 -18.32
N ARG A 18 -5.52 -38.43 -19.62
CA ARG A 18 -4.58 -37.99 -20.67
C ARG A 18 -4.48 -36.46 -20.76
N ALA A 19 -3.29 -35.95 -21.08
CA ALA A 19 -3.02 -34.55 -21.36
C ALA A 19 -3.56 -34.07 -22.73
N GLN A 20 -3.46 -32.76 -23.00
CA GLN A 20 -3.72 -32.18 -24.33
C GLN A 20 -2.56 -32.55 -25.28
N PRO A 21 -2.82 -32.92 -26.56
CA PRO A 21 -1.76 -33.14 -27.54
C PRO A 21 -0.91 -31.88 -27.77
N GLU A 22 0.40 -32.07 -27.98
CA GLU A 22 1.36 -30.95 -28.09
C GLU A 22 1.01 -29.98 -29.23
N SER A 23 0.57 -30.48 -30.38
CA SER A 23 0.13 -29.66 -31.52
C SER A 23 -1.02 -28.71 -31.16
N ARG A 24 -1.81 -29.04 -30.14
CA ARG A 24 -2.97 -28.26 -29.65
C ARG A 24 -2.73 -27.64 -28.27
N ALA A 25 -1.51 -27.67 -27.76
CA ALA A 25 -1.18 -27.07 -26.47
C ALA A 25 -1.51 -25.56 -26.42
N HIS A 26 -1.47 -24.87 -27.57
CA HIS A 26 -1.85 -23.46 -27.71
C HIS A 26 -3.31 -23.16 -27.33
N LEU A 27 -4.22 -24.15 -27.37
CA LEU A 27 -5.63 -23.99 -26.97
C LEU A 27 -5.83 -24.09 -25.45
N GLY A 28 -4.77 -24.35 -24.70
CA GLY A 28 -4.81 -24.58 -23.27
C GLY A 28 -5.23 -26.01 -22.89
N LEU A 29 -5.65 -26.15 -21.63
CA LEU A 29 -5.95 -27.44 -21.02
C LEU A 29 -7.16 -28.13 -21.68
N LEU A 30 -7.01 -29.43 -21.98
CA LEU A 30 -8.11 -30.24 -22.52
C LEU A 30 -9.14 -30.52 -21.44
N GLU A 31 -10.25 -29.81 -21.48
CA GLU A 31 -11.34 -29.96 -20.53
C GLU A 31 -11.89 -31.40 -20.49
N LYS A 32 -12.09 -31.93 -19.30
CA LYS A 32 -12.67 -33.25 -19.08
C LYS A 32 -14.11 -33.13 -18.57
N LYS A 33 -14.78 -34.28 -18.40
CA LYS A 33 -16.18 -34.31 -17.93
C LYS A 33 -16.36 -33.57 -16.60
N LYS A 34 -15.40 -33.68 -15.68
CA LYS A 34 -15.43 -32.96 -14.39
C LYS A 34 -15.43 -31.44 -14.57
N ASP A 35 -14.65 -30.93 -15.52
CA ASP A 35 -14.52 -29.49 -15.80
C ASP A 35 -15.76 -28.98 -16.53
N TYR A 36 -16.25 -29.75 -17.51
CA TYR A 36 -17.52 -29.48 -18.18
C TYR A 36 -18.68 -29.37 -17.18
N VAL A 37 -18.79 -30.30 -16.23
CA VAL A 37 -19.86 -30.27 -15.22
C VAL A 37 -19.76 -29.00 -14.36
N LYS A 38 -18.55 -28.59 -13.97
CA LYS A 38 -18.35 -27.32 -13.23
C LYS A 38 -18.76 -26.12 -14.08
N ARG A 39 -18.31 -26.05 -15.34
CA ARG A 39 -18.66 -24.96 -16.28
C ARG A 39 -20.17 -24.89 -16.53
N ALA A 40 -20.82 -26.02 -16.79
CA ALA A 40 -22.26 -26.09 -17.03
C ALA A 40 -23.07 -25.65 -15.81
N LYS A 41 -22.64 -26.03 -14.59
CA LYS A 41 -23.25 -25.57 -13.35
C LYS A 41 -23.13 -24.05 -13.17
N ASP A 42 -21.94 -23.48 -13.40
CA ASP A 42 -21.72 -22.03 -13.35
C ASP A 42 -22.58 -21.27 -14.38
N TYR A 43 -22.58 -21.73 -15.64
CA TYR A 43 -23.40 -21.15 -16.69
C TYR A 43 -24.89 -21.18 -16.34
N ASN A 44 -25.40 -22.32 -15.87
CA ASN A 44 -26.80 -22.44 -15.47
C ASN A 44 -27.12 -21.57 -14.24
N TYR A 45 -26.20 -21.43 -13.28
CA TYR A 45 -26.36 -20.52 -12.16
C TYR A 45 -26.50 -19.06 -12.65
N LYS A 46 -25.57 -18.59 -13.49
CA LYS A 46 -25.59 -17.24 -14.07
C LYS A 46 -26.85 -17.00 -14.91
N LYS A 47 -27.24 -17.97 -15.75
CA LYS A 47 -28.47 -17.93 -16.56
C LYS A 47 -29.71 -17.76 -15.69
N ARG A 48 -29.85 -18.53 -14.60
CA ARG A 48 -30.96 -18.38 -13.64
C ARG A 48 -30.93 -17.02 -12.92
N LYS A 49 -29.74 -16.54 -12.53
CA LYS A 49 -29.57 -15.23 -11.88
C LYS A 49 -30.03 -14.10 -12.80
N LEU A 50 -29.58 -14.10 -14.07
CA LEU A 50 -30.01 -13.14 -15.08
C LEU A 50 -31.52 -13.18 -15.33
N ARG A 51 -32.13 -14.37 -15.38
CA ARG A 51 -33.59 -14.49 -15.51
C ARG A 51 -34.33 -13.82 -14.35
N LYS A 52 -33.87 -14.03 -13.11
CA LYS A 52 -34.46 -13.38 -11.93
C LYS A 52 -34.29 -11.86 -11.97
N LEU A 53 -33.12 -11.37 -12.37
CA LEU A 53 -32.87 -9.92 -12.51
C LEU A 53 -33.77 -9.28 -13.57
N ARG A 54 -33.94 -9.95 -14.73
CA ARG A 54 -34.87 -9.50 -15.77
C ARG A 54 -36.31 -9.42 -15.27
N GLN A 55 -36.76 -10.45 -14.57
CA GLN A 55 -38.11 -10.44 -13.99
C GLN A 55 -38.30 -9.28 -13.00
N LYS A 56 -37.32 -9.05 -12.11
CA LYS A 56 -37.33 -7.90 -11.19
C LYS A 56 -37.36 -6.56 -11.91
N ALA A 57 -36.59 -6.41 -12.99
CA ALA A 57 -36.55 -5.18 -13.78
C ALA A 57 -37.88 -4.92 -14.49
N LEU A 58 -38.54 -5.98 -15.00
CA LEU A 58 -39.87 -5.88 -15.62
C LEU A 58 -40.97 -5.53 -14.62
N SER A 59 -40.89 -6.08 -13.40
CA SER A 59 -41.87 -5.81 -12.34
C SER A 59 -41.52 -4.60 -11.47
N ARG A 60 -40.64 -3.70 -11.94
CA ARG A 60 -40.20 -2.53 -11.16
C ARG A 60 -41.31 -1.49 -11.09
N ASN A 61 -41.60 -0.98 -9.90
CA ASN A 61 -42.52 0.14 -9.71
C ASN A 61 -41.78 1.46 -10.05
N PRO A 62 -42.24 2.26 -11.03
CA PRO A 62 -41.60 3.52 -11.37
C PRO A 62 -41.60 4.55 -10.22
N ASP A 63 -42.59 4.48 -9.33
CA ASP A 63 -42.75 5.41 -8.21
C ASP A 63 -42.12 4.90 -6.91
N GLU A 64 -41.29 3.85 -6.96
CA GLU A 64 -40.61 3.34 -5.77
C GLU A 64 -39.61 4.36 -5.23
N PHE A 65 -39.67 4.63 -3.92
CA PHE A 65 -38.73 5.50 -3.23
C PHE A 65 -38.08 4.79 -2.06
N HIS A 66 -36.75 4.78 -2.03
CA HIS A 66 -35.95 4.29 -0.92
C HIS A 66 -35.08 5.43 -0.40
N PHE A 67 -34.98 5.62 0.92
CA PHE A 67 -34.19 6.71 1.51
C PHE A 67 -32.71 6.72 1.07
N HIS A 68 -32.17 5.56 0.65
CA HIS A 68 -30.82 5.47 0.13
C HIS A 68 -30.63 6.13 -1.25
N MET A 69 -31.72 6.38 -1.99
CA MET A 69 -31.70 7.14 -3.25
C MET A 69 -31.31 8.61 -3.03
N ILE A 70 -31.37 9.15 -1.80
CA ILE A 70 -30.88 10.49 -1.48
C ILE A 70 -29.34 10.51 -1.44
N ARG A 71 -28.73 9.40 -0.99
CA ARG A 71 -27.27 9.25 -0.82
C ARG A 71 -26.60 8.58 -2.01
N SER A 72 -27.31 8.38 -3.11
CA SER A 72 -26.79 7.76 -4.32
C SER A 72 -27.41 8.39 -5.55
N HIS A 73 -26.74 8.31 -6.69
CA HIS A 73 -27.27 8.82 -7.95
C HIS A 73 -27.05 7.80 -9.07
N ILE A 74 -27.80 7.96 -10.14
CA ILE A 74 -27.62 7.22 -11.39
C ILE A 74 -26.81 8.13 -12.31
N GLY A 75 -25.67 7.65 -12.81
CA GLY A 75 -24.87 8.40 -13.77
C GLY A 75 -25.54 8.52 -15.14
N GLU A 76 -24.99 9.32 -16.04
CA GLU A 76 -25.46 9.45 -17.44
C GLU A 76 -25.45 8.11 -18.18
N ASP A 77 -24.58 7.19 -17.77
CA ASP A 77 -24.45 5.82 -18.25
C ASP A 77 -25.51 4.84 -17.69
N GLY A 78 -26.38 5.30 -16.79
CA GLY A 78 -27.40 4.47 -16.15
C GLY A 78 -26.88 3.59 -15.01
N ILE A 79 -25.62 3.78 -14.57
CA ILE A 79 -25.00 2.98 -13.51
C ILE A 79 -25.15 3.70 -12.16
N HIS A 80 -25.60 2.95 -11.14
CA HIS A 80 -25.74 3.43 -9.76
C HIS A 80 -24.37 3.70 -9.12
N ARG A 81 -24.22 4.88 -8.52
CA ARG A 81 -23.03 5.32 -7.78
C ARG A 81 -23.44 5.89 -6.43
N GLU A 82 -22.63 5.61 -5.40
CA GLU A 82 -22.82 6.21 -4.08
C GLU A 82 -22.30 7.64 -4.05
N ASN A 83 -23.04 8.55 -3.41
CA ASN A 83 -22.57 9.89 -3.11
C ASN A 83 -21.68 9.80 -1.86
N THR A 84 -20.43 9.38 -2.05
CA THR A 84 -19.43 9.49 -0.99
C THR A 84 -19.11 10.97 -0.83
N PRO A 85 -19.39 11.62 0.31
CA PRO A 85 -18.98 13.00 0.51
C PRO A 85 -17.46 13.05 0.40
N GLU A 86 -16.94 14.03 -0.36
CA GLU A 86 -15.51 14.30 -0.32
C GLU A 86 -15.13 14.59 1.13
N PRO A 87 -14.08 13.94 1.67
CA PRO A 87 -13.68 14.16 3.04
C PRO A 87 -13.26 15.62 3.20
N ASP A 88 -13.71 16.27 4.28
CA ASP A 88 -13.28 17.63 4.61
C ASP A 88 -11.74 17.73 4.58
N GLU A 89 -11.22 18.84 4.06
CA GLU A 89 -9.78 19.12 4.01
C GLU A 89 -9.12 18.96 5.40
N ASP A 90 -9.85 19.30 6.47
CA ASP A 90 -9.42 19.13 7.85
C ASP A 90 -9.24 17.64 8.22
N THR A 91 -10.12 16.77 7.72
CA THR A 91 -9.99 15.31 7.89
C THR A 91 -8.76 14.77 7.17
N VAL A 92 -8.47 15.30 5.97
CA VAL A 92 -7.28 14.89 5.20
C VAL A 92 -6.00 15.35 5.90
N LEU A 93 -5.95 16.60 6.34
CA LEU A 93 -4.82 17.17 7.05
C LEU A 93 -4.57 16.43 8.38
N GLN A 94 -5.62 16.18 9.16
CA GLN A 94 -5.53 15.40 10.41
C GLN A 94 -4.96 14.00 10.17
N LYS A 95 -5.42 13.29 9.12
CA LYS A 95 -4.86 11.98 8.75
C LYS A 95 -3.38 12.07 8.40
N LYS A 96 -2.98 13.07 7.60
CA LYS A 96 -1.57 13.27 7.21
C LYS A 96 -0.68 13.66 8.39
N LEU A 97 -1.19 14.46 9.32
CA LEU A 97 -0.49 14.82 10.56
C LEU A 97 -0.25 13.58 11.42
N LYS A 98 -1.27 12.75 11.62
CA LYS A 98 -1.15 11.46 12.34
C LYS A 98 -0.16 10.51 11.67
N ASP A 99 -0.18 10.42 10.34
CA ASP A 99 0.77 9.60 9.57
C ASP A 99 2.22 10.09 9.79
N LEU A 100 2.42 11.41 9.80
CA LEU A 100 3.71 12.04 10.01
C LEU A 100 4.23 11.78 11.45
N GLU A 101 3.39 11.95 12.46
CA GLU A 101 3.73 11.65 13.86
C GLU A 101 4.12 10.18 14.06
N ASN A 102 3.33 9.26 13.52
CA ASN A 102 3.64 7.83 13.56
C ASN A 102 4.97 7.53 12.85
N LEU A 103 5.22 8.16 11.70
CA LEU A 103 6.47 7.97 10.97
C LEU A 103 7.66 8.55 11.75
N ARG A 104 7.51 9.69 12.44
CA ARG A 104 8.53 10.25 13.33
C ARG A 104 8.86 9.32 14.47
N TYR A 105 7.85 8.82 15.18
CA TYR A 105 8.03 7.83 16.24
C TYR A 105 8.78 6.58 15.73
N LYS A 106 8.40 6.06 14.56
CA LYS A 106 9.08 4.93 13.92
C LYS A 106 10.53 5.23 13.51
N ILE A 107 10.84 6.48 13.16
CA ILE A 107 12.21 6.92 12.85
C ILE A 107 13.03 6.99 14.13
N GLU A 108 12.50 7.59 15.20
CA GLU A 108 13.17 7.68 16.51
C GLU A 108 13.49 6.29 17.05
N LYS A 109 12.51 5.39 17.07
CA LYS A 109 12.72 3.99 17.49
C LYS A 109 13.80 3.28 16.66
N LEU A 110 13.88 3.52 15.35
CA LEU A 110 14.94 2.95 14.51
C LEU A 110 16.30 3.58 14.77
N LYS A 111 16.35 4.88 15.04
CA LYS A 111 17.60 5.57 15.40
C LYS A 111 18.15 5.06 16.71
N GLU A 112 17.29 4.84 17.72
CA GLU A 112 17.69 4.27 19.02
C GLU A 112 18.26 2.86 18.87
N SER A 113 17.63 2.03 18.04
CA SER A 113 18.12 0.67 17.75
C SER A 113 19.39 0.64 16.90
N LEU A 114 19.64 1.67 16.10
CA LEU A 114 20.76 1.74 15.17
C LEU A 114 21.90 2.53 15.82
N HIS A 115 22.69 1.86 16.64
CA HIS A 115 23.90 2.45 17.20
C HIS A 115 24.84 2.84 16.05
N PHE A 116 25.17 4.13 15.91
CA PHE A 116 25.99 4.71 14.82
C PHE A 116 27.48 4.30 14.87
N THR A 117 27.80 3.10 15.33
CA THR A 117 29.16 2.61 15.59
C THR A 117 30.03 2.52 14.34
N SER A 118 29.42 2.32 13.16
CA SER A 118 30.12 2.23 11.87
C SER A 118 30.28 3.56 11.15
N VAL A 119 29.62 4.63 11.63
CA VAL A 119 29.66 5.98 11.01
C VAL A 119 30.45 6.90 11.94
N ALA A 120 31.68 6.50 12.24
CA ALA A 120 32.63 7.39 12.89
C ALA A 120 32.97 8.51 11.89
N THR A 121 32.49 9.72 12.16
CA THR A 121 32.83 10.93 11.39
C THR A 121 34.30 11.31 11.52
N GLU A 122 34.97 10.80 12.55
CA GLU A 122 36.39 10.99 12.82
C GLU A 122 37.10 9.64 12.78
N LYS A 123 38.29 9.58 12.17
CA LYS A 123 39.12 8.36 12.16
C LYS A 123 39.53 8.06 13.60
N ASN A 124 39.16 6.90 14.12
CA ASN A 124 39.54 6.46 15.47
C ASN A 124 41.08 6.46 15.62
N THR A 125 41.61 7.16 16.61
CA THR A 125 43.06 7.31 16.87
C THR A 125 43.62 6.27 17.83
N HIS A 126 42.90 5.16 18.05
CA HIS A 126 43.30 4.14 19.01
C HIS A 126 44.57 3.40 18.57
N THR A 127 45.68 3.68 19.25
CA THR A 127 46.97 2.99 19.08
C THR A 127 47.08 1.81 20.04
N ILE A 128 47.36 0.62 19.52
CA ILE A 128 47.65 -0.58 20.33
C ILE A 128 49.17 -0.75 20.34
N PHE A 129 49.76 -0.84 21.53
CA PHE A 129 51.18 -1.17 21.69
C PHE A 129 51.31 -2.69 21.82
N VAL A 130 52.22 -3.28 21.03
CA VAL A 130 52.50 -4.72 21.00
C VAL A 130 53.96 -4.89 21.38
N ASP A 131 54.25 -5.79 22.32
CA ASP A 131 55.58 -5.95 22.91
C ASP A 131 56.53 -6.83 22.09
N ASN A 132 56.01 -7.63 21.13
CA ASN A 132 56.80 -8.52 20.28
C ASN A 132 56.66 -8.14 18.79
N GLU A 133 57.78 -8.02 18.06
CA GLU A 133 57.78 -7.71 16.61
C GLU A 133 57.16 -8.82 15.75
N ASP A 134 57.11 -10.07 16.25
CA ASP A 134 56.64 -11.25 15.50
C ASP A 134 55.13 -11.55 15.65
N GLU A 135 54.39 -10.77 16.46
CA GLU A 135 52.92 -10.84 16.53
C GLU A 135 52.29 -9.94 15.46
N ASP A 136 52.71 -10.13 14.22
CA ASP A 136 52.20 -9.42 13.05
C ASP A 136 50.71 -9.69 12.89
N ALA A 137 49.86 -8.69 13.17
CA ALA A 137 48.65 -8.22 12.48
C ALA A 137 47.67 -9.22 11.80
N SER A 138 47.81 -10.52 12.04
CA SER A 138 47.22 -11.61 11.26
C SER A 138 45.95 -12.17 11.90
N ASP A 139 45.86 -12.06 13.23
CA ASP A 139 44.80 -12.68 14.02
C ASP A 139 43.49 -11.88 14.02
N LEU A 140 43.44 -10.73 13.34
CA LEU A 140 42.24 -9.91 13.19
C LEU A 140 41.38 -10.35 11.99
N ARG A 141 41.17 -11.66 11.82
CA ARG A 141 40.41 -12.20 10.68
C ARG A 141 39.16 -12.96 11.06
N GLU A 142 38.42 -12.43 12.03
CA GLU A 142 36.98 -12.67 12.09
C GLU A 142 36.32 -11.81 10.99
N LEU A 143 36.27 -12.31 9.75
CA LEU A 143 35.95 -11.50 8.56
C LEU A 143 34.74 -12.06 7.77
N LEU A 144 34.08 -13.08 8.30
CA LEU A 144 32.83 -13.64 7.75
C LEU A 144 31.59 -13.14 8.51
N TYR A 145 31.61 -13.17 9.85
CA TYR A 145 30.49 -12.67 10.68
C TYR A 145 30.22 -11.17 10.47
N PHE A 146 31.28 -10.39 10.20
CA PHE A 146 31.17 -8.96 9.89
C PHE A 146 30.53 -8.66 8.53
N LYS A 147 30.59 -9.56 7.54
CA LYS A 147 30.02 -9.28 6.20
C LYS A 147 28.50 -9.37 6.19
N GLU A 148 27.93 -10.35 6.87
CA GLU A 148 26.47 -10.50 7.02
C GLU A 148 25.90 -9.41 7.92
N ALA A 149 26.51 -9.17 9.08
CA ALA A 149 26.13 -8.07 9.98
C ALA A 149 26.23 -6.69 9.29
N ALA A 150 27.28 -6.44 8.48
CA ALA A 150 27.40 -5.19 7.73
C ALA A 150 26.33 -5.04 6.64
N HIS A 151 25.91 -6.14 6.00
CA HIS A 151 24.83 -6.11 5.02
C HIS A 151 23.48 -5.81 5.67
N GLU A 152 23.19 -6.42 6.83
CA GLU A 152 21.99 -6.11 7.62
C GLU A 152 21.99 -4.66 8.10
N GLN A 153 23.12 -4.17 8.63
CA GLN A 153 23.27 -2.76 9.00
C GLN A 153 22.98 -1.83 7.82
N ARG A 154 23.59 -2.07 6.65
CA ARG A 154 23.34 -1.27 5.44
C ARG A 154 21.87 -1.25 5.05
N LYS A 155 21.16 -2.39 5.17
CA LYS A 155 19.71 -2.44 4.95
C LYS A 155 18.97 -1.53 5.93
N MET A 156 19.29 -1.61 7.22
CA MET A 156 18.66 -0.78 8.25
C MET A 156 18.94 0.72 8.05
N TYR A 157 20.16 1.12 7.73
CA TYR A 157 20.51 2.50 7.37
C TYR A 157 19.76 2.96 6.11
N SER A 158 19.67 2.10 5.08
CA SER A 158 18.93 2.42 3.85
C SER A 158 17.44 2.63 4.14
N GLU A 159 16.87 1.86 5.06
CA GLU A 159 15.48 1.99 5.47
C GLU A 159 15.25 3.25 6.29
N LEU A 160 16.14 3.57 7.23
CA LEU A 160 16.10 4.81 8.00
C LEU A 160 16.13 6.04 7.07
N LEU A 161 17.03 6.05 6.08
CA LEU A 161 17.12 7.12 5.08
C LEU A 161 15.82 7.27 4.28
N LYS A 162 15.25 6.16 3.80
CA LYS A 162 13.95 6.16 3.09
C LYS A 162 12.83 6.71 3.97
N ARG A 163 12.79 6.34 5.25
CA ARG A 163 11.78 6.83 6.20
C ARG A 163 11.96 8.34 6.45
N MET A 164 13.19 8.81 6.61
CA MET A 164 13.50 10.23 6.76
C MET A 164 13.11 11.05 5.52
N GLN A 165 13.40 10.55 4.32
CA GLN A 165 12.96 11.18 3.07
C GLN A 165 11.44 11.25 2.99
N ARG A 166 10.74 10.14 3.25
CA ARG A 166 9.28 10.09 3.30
C ARG A 166 8.69 11.06 4.34
N ALA A 167 9.33 11.21 5.49
CA ALA A 167 8.89 12.17 6.51
C ALA A 167 9.03 13.62 6.03
N LYS A 168 10.09 13.95 5.29
CA LYS A 168 10.25 15.26 4.64
C LYS A 168 9.16 15.49 3.59
N GLU A 169 8.88 14.50 2.75
CA GLU A 169 7.81 14.56 1.74
C GLU A 169 6.43 14.78 2.38
N LEU A 170 6.10 14.00 3.41
CA LEU A 170 4.84 14.16 4.15
C LEU A 170 4.72 15.54 4.79
N LYS A 171 5.82 16.08 5.33
CA LYS A 171 5.86 17.44 5.88
C LYS A 171 5.51 18.48 4.80
N ILE A 172 6.09 18.36 3.62
CA ILE A 172 5.80 19.27 2.48
C ILE A 172 4.34 19.13 2.03
N VAL A 173 3.80 17.92 1.98
CA VAL A 173 2.38 17.68 1.66
C VAL A 173 1.47 18.37 2.69
N MET A 174 1.78 18.24 3.98
CA MET A 174 1.06 18.91 5.06
C MET A 174 1.10 20.43 4.91
N GLU A 175 2.28 21.02 4.69
CA GLU A 175 2.44 22.46 4.45
C GLU A 175 1.63 22.94 3.23
N LYS A 176 1.59 22.16 2.15
CA LYS A 176 0.79 22.48 0.96
C LYS A 176 -0.72 22.43 1.25
N LEU A 177 -1.17 21.47 2.04
CA LEU A 177 -2.56 21.36 2.46
C LEU A 177 -2.95 22.53 3.38
N GLU A 178 -2.10 22.89 4.33
CA GLU A 178 -2.29 24.06 5.21
C GLU A 178 -2.40 25.36 4.40
N VAL A 179 -1.50 25.58 3.44
CA VAL A 179 -1.57 26.76 2.57
C VAL A 179 -2.87 26.77 1.77
N ARG A 180 -3.27 25.63 1.19
CA ARG A 180 -4.54 25.52 0.46
C ARG A 180 -5.73 25.83 1.36
N ARG A 181 -5.77 25.28 2.57
CA ARG A 181 -6.79 25.55 3.59
C ARG A 181 -6.85 27.04 3.95
N ASN A 182 -5.70 27.65 4.25
CA ASN A 182 -5.62 29.06 4.62
C ASN A 182 -6.07 29.99 3.47
N ILE A 183 -5.74 29.64 2.22
CA ILE A 183 -6.23 30.35 1.03
C ILE A 183 -7.74 30.16 0.87
N ALA A 184 -8.24 28.94 1.02
CA ALA A 184 -9.67 28.66 0.95
C ALA A 184 -10.46 29.45 2.02
N ALA A 185 -9.96 29.51 3.26
CA ALA A 185 -10.54 30.30 4.34
C ALA A 185 -10.48 31.83 4.11
N SER A 186 -9.60 32.29 3.21
CA SER A 186 -9.54 33.70 2.79
C SER A 186 -10.52 34.03 1.65
N LYS A 187 -11.10 33.03 0.98
CA LYS A 187 -12.13 33.27 -0.04
C LYS A 187 -13.37 33.85 0.63
N GLY A 188 -13.69 35.10 0.29
CA GLY A 188 -14.80 35.86 0.88
C GLY A 188 -14.38 36.98 1.82
N LYS A 189 -13.09 37.08 2.17
CA LYS A 189 -12.54 38.25 2.88
C LYS A 189 -12.18 39.35 1.89
N GLU A 190 -12.26 40.60 2.34
CA GLU A 190 -11.88 41.78 1.55
C GLU A 190 -10.39 41.77 1.19
N LEU A 191 -9.52 41.46 2.15
CA LEU A 191 -8.08 41.41 1.94
C LEU A 191 -7.64 40.00 1.55
N LYS A 192 -7.25 39.85 0.29
CA LYS A 192 -6.70 38.60 -0.24
C LYS A 192 -5.19 38.52 -0.01
N PRO A 193 -4.64 37.34 0.33
CA PRO A 193 -3.21 37.16 0.48
C PRO A 193 -2.48 37.35 -0.85
N LYS A 194 -1.34 38.04 -0.83
CA LYS A 194 -0.47 38.22 -1.99
C LYS A 194 0.50 37.05 -2.10
N LYS A 195 0.58 36.42 -3.27
CA LYS A 195 1.54 35.34 -3.53
C LYS A 195 2.94 35.93 -3.67
N VAL A 196 3.88 35.47 -2.84
CA VAL A 196 5.28 35.92 -2.85
C VAL A 196 6.12 34.95 -3.67
N GLU A 197 5.99 33.66 -3.41
CA GLU A 197 6.72 32.61 -4.13
C GLU A 197 5.78 31.55 -4.70
N LYS A 198 6.13 31.01 -5.87
CA LYS A 198 5.43 29.86 -6.46
C LYS A 198 5.86 28.59 -5.72
N GLY A 199 4.90 27.69 -5.48
CA GLY A 199 5.20 26.37 -4.93
C GLY A 199 5.91 25.48 -5.95
N GLU A 200 6.83 24.65 -5.46
CA GLU A 200 7.60 23.66 -6.21
C GLU A 200 7.19 22.23 -5.76
N PRO A 201 7.63 21.14 -6.42
CA PRO A 201 7.30 19.78 -6.00
C PRO A 201 7.65 19.50 -4.53
N MET A 202 8.80 19.98 -4.05
CA MET A 202 9.30 19.79 -2.68
C MET A 202 9.20 21.04 -1.79
N LYS A 203 8.42 22.06 -2.20
CA LYS A 203 8.26 23.31 -1.42
C LYS A 203 6.83 23.85 -1.52
N ALA A 204 6.21 24.19 -0.40
CA ALA A 204 4.92 24.88 -0.41
C ALA A 204 5.07 26.33 -0.94
N GLY A 205 4.03 26.86 -1.58
CA GLY A 205 4.04 28.26 -2.05
C GLY A 205 3.92 29.23 -0.87
N VAL A 206 4.63 30.35 -0.93
CA VAL A 206 4.63 31.35 0.15
C VAL A 206 3.65 32.47 -0.21
N TYR A 207 2.77 32.78 0.75
CA TYR A 207 1.76 33.83 0.63
C TYR A 207 1.92 34.80 1.80
N LYS A 208 1.72 36.09 1.52
CA LYS A 208 1.75 37.18 2.51
C LYS A 208 0.33 37.65 2.74
N TRP A 209 -0.18 37.44 3.96
CA TRP A 209 -1.44 37.99 4.40
C TRP A 209 -1.25 39.45 4.83
N VAL A 210 -2.26 40.28 4.55
CA VAL A 210 -2.33 41.62 5.14
C VAL A 210 -2.64 41.46 6.62
N TYR A 211 -2.02 42.29 7.46
CA TYR A 211 -2.28 42.25 8.90
C TYR A 211 -3.73 42.66 9.17
N GLU A 212 -4.50 41.74 9.74
CA GLU A 212 -5.84 41.99 10.26
C GLU A 212 -5.86 41.55 11.72
N ARG A 213 -6.33 42.42 12.61
CA ARG A 213 -6.52 42.05 14.01
C ARG A 213 -7.66 41.04 14.10
N LYS A 214 -7.37 39.86 14.66
CA LYS A 214 -8.42 38.90 15.02
C LYS A 214 -9.32 39.56 16.06
N LYS A 215 -10.61 39.64 15.76
CA LYS A 215 -11.64 40.06 16.72
C LYS A 215 -11.85 38.97 17.75
#